data_AF-A0A6A4GUY0-F1
#
_entry.id   AF-A0A6A4GUY0-F1
#
_cell.length_a   1.000
_cell.length_b   1.000
_cell.length_c   1.000
_cell.angle_alpha   90.00
_cell.angle_beta   90.00
_cell.angle_gamma   90.00
#
_symmetry.space_group_name_H-M   'P 1'
#
loop_
_entity.id
_entity.type
_entity.pdbx_description
1 polymer ?
#
loop_
_entity_poly.entity_id
_entity_poly.type
_entity_poly.pdbx_seq_one_letter_code
_entity_poly.pdbx_strand_id
1 'polypeptide(L)'
;YRPALSLNSTLQEIRVQEAWDNQDAVTVQVVMNCLLKEARGILPPPLDPSTGMPTTARNIDLALWGQYCSHCQSMGLAILEAKLHTTHIEGDKIPEWIVKWKLIVGRLQAAGYPIFWSTILSTFTQLLP
;
A
#
# COMPACT_ATOMS: atom_id res chain seq x y z
N TYR A 1 12.91 -13.12 -2.90
CA TYR A 1 14.17 -12.39 -3.14
C TYR A 1 15.32 -12.83 -2.25
N ARG A 2 15.08 -13.43 -1.08
CA ARG A 2 16.13 -14.18 -0.36
C ARG A 2 16.80 -15.17 -1.34
N PRO A 3 18.14 -15.18 -1.49
CA PRO A 3 18.82 -16.12 -2.36
C PRO A 3 18.49 -17.56 -1.96
N ALA A 4 18.03 -18.36 -2.92
CA ALA A 4 17.80 -19.78 -2.69
C ALA A 4 19.15 -20.50 -2.78
N LEU A 5 19.54 -21.18 -1.71
CA LEU A 5 20.73 -22.03 -1.73
C LEU A 5 20.41 -23.36 -2.40
N SER A 6 21.30 -23.80 -3.29
CA SER A 6 21.33 -25.16 -3.81
C SER A 6 22.15 -26.07 -2.89
N LEU A 7 22.05 -27.39 -3.09
CA LEU A 7 22.86 -28.39 -2.36
C LEU A 7 24.38 -28.19 -2.53
N ASN A 8 24.82 -27.52 -3.59
CA ASN A 8 26.23 -27.25 -3.89
C ASN A 8 26.59 -25.77 -3.78
N SER A 9 25.92 -25.04 -2.89
CA SER A 9 26.15 -23.61 -2.73
C SER A 9 27.58 -23.31 -2.29
N THR A 10 28.18 -22.33 -2.94
CA THR A 10 29.51 -21.82 -2.62
C THR A 10 29.49 -21.11 -1.27
N LEU A 11 30.66 -21.05 -0.64
CA LEU A 11 30.85 -20.37 0.66
C LEU A 11 30.48 -18.88 0.59
N GLN A 12 30.58 -18.28 -0.59
CA GLN A 12 30.17 -16.89 -0.83
C GLN A 12 28.65 -16.73 -0.89
N GLU A 13 27.92 -17.67 -1.50
CA GLU A 13 26.44 -17.66 -1.50
C GLU A 13 25.88 -17.84 -0.09
N ILE A 14 26.51 -18.69 0.74
CA ILE A 14 26.15 -18.87 2.14
C ILE A 14 26.33 -17.56 2.92
N ARG A 15 27.48 -16.88 2.78
CA ARG A 15 27.73 -15.58 3.43
C ARG A 15 26.76 -14.49 2.99
N VAL A 16 26.36 -14.48 1.73
CA VAL A 16 25.36 -13.53 1.22
C VAL A 16 23.99 -13.83 1.84
N GLN A 17 23.63 -15.12 2.01
CA GLN A 17 22.39 -15.48 2.70
C GLN A 17 22.44 -15.12 4.19
N GLU A 18 23.55 -15.36 4.87
CA GLU A 18 23.74 -14.93 6.27
C GLU A 18 23.67 -13.41 6.41
N ALA A 19 24.23 -12.65 5.47
CA ALA A 19 24.10 -11.21 5.45
C ALA A 19 22.64 -10.78 5.22
N TRP A 20 21.91 -11.46 4.32
CA TRP A 20 20.48 -11.21 4.10
C TRP A 20 19.64 -11.46 5.36
N ASP A 21 19.94 -12.53 6.08
CA ASP A 21 19.20 -12.93 7.27
C ASP A 21 19.54 -12.04 8.48
N ASN A 22 20.75 -11.48 8.54
CA ASN A 22 21.23 -10.68 9.68
C ASN A 22 21.20 -9.16 9.45
N GLN A 23 21.08 -8.69 8.19
CA GLN A 23 21.15 -7.27 7.85
C GLN A 23 19.86 -6.80 7.16
N ASP A 24 18.90 -6.43 7.99
CA ASP A 24 17.59 -5.97 7.53
C ASP A 24 17.68 -4.75 6.59
N ALA A 25 18.62 -3.83 6.82
CA ALA A 25 18.86 -2.67 5.95
C ALA A 25 19.26 -3.04 4.51
N VAL A 26 20.06 -4.11 4.33
CA VAL A 26 20.45 -4.60 2.99
C VAL A 26 19.23 -5.17 2.28
N THR A 27 18.44 -5.97 3.00
CA THR A 27 17.20 -6.56 2.50
C THR A 27 16.20 -5.47 2.07
N VAL A 28 16.00 -4.44 2.90
CA VAL A 28 15.17 -3.28 2.57
C VAL A 28 15.64 -2.63 1.27
N GLN A 29 16.94 -2.34 1.14
CA GLN A 29 17.46 -1.62 -0.02
C GLN A 29 17.34 -2.43 -1.32
N VAL A 30 17.57 -3.75 -1.26
CA VAL A 30 17.36 -4.63 -2.42
C VAL A 30 15.89 -4.67 -2.81
N VAL A 31 14.97 -4.85 -1.85
CA VAL A 31 13.53 -4.88 -2.13
C VAL A 31 13.07 -3.55 -2.73
N MET A 32 13.47 -2.42 -2.14
CA MET A 32 13.18 -1.08 -2.66
C MET A 32 13.63 -0.90 -4.10
N ASN A 33 14.83 -1.38 -4.44
CA ASN A 33 15.38 -1.27 -5.79
C ASN A 33 14.64 -2.13 -6.81
N CYS A 34 14.15 -3.31 -6.41
CA CYS A 34 13.42 -4.23 -7.27
C CYS A 34 11.95 -3.85 -7.48
N LEU A 35 11.37 -3.00 -6.62
CA LEU A 35 9.98 -2.57 -6.75
C LEU A 35 9.82 -1.52 -7.85
N LEU A 36 8.74 -1.67 -8.63
CA LEU A 36 8.22 -0.64 -9.54
C LEU A 36 7.87 0.63 -8.76
N LYS A 37 7.91 1.79 -9.42
CA LYS A 37 7.70 3.09 -8.76
C LYS A 37 6.33 3.17 -8.08
N GLU A 38 5.33 2.58 -8.70
CA GLU A 38 3.94 2.50 -8.22
C GLU A 38 3.87 1.70 -6.91
N ALA A 39 4.58 0.56 -6.85
CA ALA A 39 4.65 -0.28 -5.66
C ALA A 39 5.47 0.34 -4.53
N ARG A 40 6.32 1.35 -4.80
CA ARG A 40 7.02 2.10 -3.76
C ARG A 40 6.11 3.12 -3.06
N GLY A 41 5.08 3.60 -3.73
CA GLY A 41 4.15 4.60 -3.18
C GLY A 41 3.26 4.11 -2.04
N ILE A 42 3.14 2.78 -1.89
CA ILE A 42 2.36 2.13 -0.83
C ILE A 42 3.22 1.67 0.36
N LEU A 43 4.53 1.85 0.28
CA LEU A 43 5.44 1.39 1.33
C LEU A 43 5.39 2.36 2.52
N PRO A 44 5.59 1.82 3.74
CA PRO A 44 5.73 2.67 4.92
C PRO A 44 6.90 3.66 4.76
N PRO A 45 6.81 4.85 5.39
CA PRO A 45 7.88 5.85 5.35
C PRO A 45 9.17 5.28 5.94
N PRO A 46 10.36 5.70 5.47
CA PRO A 46 11.67 5.13 5.85
C PRO A 46 11.98 5.12 7.35
N LEU A 47 11.35 6.03 8.09
CA LEU A 47 11.39 6.11 9.54
C LEU A 47 9.94 6.08 10.03
N ASP A 48 9.68 5.21 11.01
CA ASP A 48 8.41 5.19 11.71
C ASP A 48 8.23 6.52 12.47
N PRO A 49 7.19 7.31 12.17
CA PRO A 49 6.99 8.62 12.79
C PRO A 49 6.66 8.55 14.28
N SER A 50 6.24 7.38 14.80
CA SER A 50 5.88 7.19 16.21
C SER A 50 7.04 6.71 17.07
N THR A 51 7.93 5.89 16.52
CA THR A 51 9.06 5.29 17.24
C THR A 51 10.42 5.88 16.83
N GLY A 52 10.49 6.56 15.69
CA GLY A 52 11.74 7.04 15.08
C GLY A 52 12.63 5.93 14.52
N MET A 53 12.17 4.67 14.56
CA MET A 53 12.94 3.52 14.12
C MET A 53 12.89 3.37 12.59
N PRO A 54 13.96 2.88 11.95
CA PRO A 54 13.96 2.62 10.52
C PRO A 54 12.96 1.52 10.15
N THR A 55 12.33 1.67 8.99
CA THR A 55 11.47 0.65 8.39
C THR A 55 12.23 -0.65 8.19
N THR A 56 11.64 -1.76 8.65
CA THR A 56 12.27 -3.07 8.44
C THR A 56 11.79 -3.76 7.16
N ALA A 57 12.53 -4.75 6.68
CA ALA A 57 12.10 -5.59 5.56
C ALA A 57 10.77 -6.28 5.86
N ARG A 58 10.53 -6.63 7.13
CA ARG A 58 9.25 -7.19 7.60
C ARG A 58 8.09 -6.19 7.47
N ASN A 59 8.32 -4.91 7.76
CA ASN A 59 7.29 -3.88 7.58
C ASN A 59 6.91 -3.74 6.10
N ILE A 60 7.91 -3.78 5.21
CA ILE A 60 7.70 -3.73 3.76
C ILE A 60 6.92 -4.95 3.28
N ASP A 61 7.30 -6.15 3.72
CA ASP A 61 6.61 -7.39 3.36
C ASP A 61 5.14 -7.38 3.80
N LEU A 62 4.85 -6.96 5.04
CA LEU A 62 3.49 -6.83 5.54
C LEU A 62 2.65 -5.82 4.73
N ALA A 63 3.24 -4.68 4.33
CA ALA A 63 2.55 -3.68 3.52
C ALA A 63 2.22 -4.22 2.12
N LEU A 64 3.19 -4.90 1.47
CA LEU A 64 2.98 -5.53 0.18
C LEU A 64 1.95 -6.66 0.25
N TRP A 65 2.02 -7.49 1.28
CA TRP A 65 1.10 -8.60 1.47
C TRP A 65 -0.33 -8.12 1.75
N GLY A 66 -0.49 -7.11 2.61
CA GLY A 66 -1.78 -6.49 2.88
C GLY A 66 -2.42 -5.91 1.62
N GLN A 67 -1.63 -5.29 0.74
CA GLN A 67 -2.13 -4.62 -0.46
C GLN A 67 -2.37 -5.57 -1.64
N TYR A 68 -1.48 -6.54 -1.87
CA TYR A 68 -1.52 -7.38 -3.08
C TYR A 68 -1.95 -8.83 -2.84
N CYS A 69 -1.74 -9.37 -1.64
CA CYS A 69 -2.02 -10.77 -1.33
C CYS A 69 -3.37 -10.97 -0.62
N SER A 70 -3.99 -9.91 -0.09
CA SER A 70 -5.36 -9.97 0.44
C SER A 70 -6.39 -9.84 -0.71
N HIS A 71 -6.54 -10.91 -1.50
CA HIS A 71 -7.40 -10.92 -2.69
C HIS A 71 -8.87 -10.52 -2.40
N CYS A 72 -9.36 -10.77 -1.18
CA CYS A 72 -10.71 -10.39 -0.75
C CYS A 72 -10.84 -8.91 -0.33
N GLN A 73 -9.80 -8.29 0.22
CA GLN A 73 -9.85 -6.88 0.64
C GLN A 73 -9.58 -5.95 -0.54
N SER A 74 -8.60 -6.26 -1.39
CA SER A 74 -8.28 -5.47 -2.59
C SER A 74 -9.49 -5.33 -3.53
N MET A 75 -10.24 -6.42 -3.78
CA MET A 75 -11.45 -6.37 -4.61
C MET A 75 -12.59 -5.57 -3.95
N GLY A 76 -12.78 -5.71 -2.64
CA GLY A 76 -13.78 -4.92 -1.90
C GLY A 76 -13.46 -3.43 -1.87
N LEU A 77 -12.18 -3.06 -1.78
CA LEU A 77 -11.72 -1.67 -1.80
C LEU A 77 -11.82 -1.07 -3.21
N ALA A 78 -11.50 -1.82 -4.26
CA ALA A 78 -11.70 -1.38 -5.64
C ALA A 78 -13.19 -1.13 -5.97
N ILE A 79 -14.10 -1.95 -5.44
CA ILE A 79 -15.55 -1.73 -5.56
C ILE A 79 -15.96 -0.43 -4.82
N LEU A 80 -15.37 -0.17 -3.66
CA LEU A 80 -15.64 1.07 -2.90
C LEU A 80 -15.10 2.31 -3.62
N GLU A 81 -13.92 2.23 -4.23
CA GLU A 81 -13.38 3.28 -5.09
C GLU A 81 -14.29 3.53 -6.29
N ALA A 82 -14.69 2.48 -7.03
CA ALA A 82 -15.60 2.63 -8.16
C ALA A 82 -16.91 3.34 -7.77
N LYS A 83 -17.46 3.04 -6.58
CA LYS A 83 -18.64 3.75 -6.06
C LYS A 83 -18.40 5.25 -5.86
N LEU A 84 -17.19 5.70 -5.52
CA LEU A 84 -16.89 7.14 -5.45
C LEU A 84 -17.06 7.82 -6.80
N HIS A 85 -16.76 7.13 -7.90
CA HIS A 85 -16.81 7.68 -9.26
C HIS A 85 -18.18 7.56 -9.94
N THR A 86 -18.99 6.58 -9.55
CA THR A 86 -20.26 6.28 -10.24
C THR A 86 -21.51 6.73 -9.49
N THR A 87 -21.40 7.20 -8.25
CA THR A 87 -22.60 7.59 -7.48
C THR A 87 -23.13 8.92 -7.97
N HIS A 88 -24.23 8.88 -8.73
CA HIS A 88 -24.93 10.06 -9.21
C HIS A 88 -25.74 10.72 -8.08
N ILE A 89 -25.81 12.05 -8.10
CA ILE A 89 -26.44 12.86 -7.05
C ILE A 89 -27.69 13.53 -7.60
N GLU A 90 -28.82 13.31 -6.93
CA GLU A 90 -30.01 14.15 -7.10
C GLU A 90 -29.87 15.38 -6.19
N GLY A 91 -30.11 16.58 -6.72
CA GLY A 91 -29.76 17.84 -6.05
C GLY A 91 -30.38 18.06 -4.67
N ASP A 92 -31.48 17.38 -4.36
CA ASP A 92 -32.16 17.41 -3.06
C ASP A 92 -31.49 16.53 -1.99
N LYS A 93 -30.55 15.65 -2.37
CA LYS A 93 -29.89 14.65 -1.49
C LYS A 93 -28.40 14.89 -1.29
N ILE A 94 -27.92 16.11 -1.57
CA ILE A 94 -26.50 16.48 -1.41
C ILE A 94 -26.00 16.20 0.02
N PRO A 95 -26.71 16.56 1.10
CA PRO A 95 -26.23 16.30 2.46
C PRO A 95 -26.02 14.81 2.77
N GLU A 96 -26.98 13.95 2.41
CA GLU A 96 -26.87 12.50 2.61
C GLU A 96 -25.76 11.90 1.75
N TRP A 97 -25.58 12.42 0.53
CA TRP A 97 -24.50 12.00 -0.35
C TRP A 97 -23.13 12.35 0.25
N ILE A 98 -22.92 13.57 0.76
CA ILE A 98 -21.66 13.97 1.39
C ILE A 98 -21.30 13.04 2.56
N VAL A 99 -22.29 12.69 3.39
CA VAL A 99 -22.08 11.78 4.54
C VAL A 99 -21.65 10.39 4.06
N LYS A 100 -22.34 9.82 3.08
CA LYS A 100 -21.99 8.51 2.51
C LYS A 100 -20.62 8.54 1.85
N TRP A 101 -20.31 9.60 1.12
CA TRP A 101 -19.05 9.75 0.41
C TRP A 101 -17.87 9.87 1.38
N LYS A 102 -17.99 10.70 2.43
CA LYS A 102 -17.00 10.77 3.52
C LYS A 102 -16.76 9.42 4.18
N LEU A 103 -17.82 8.64 4.40
CA LEU A 103 -17.72 7.32 5.01
C LEU A 103 -16.99 6.31 4.11
N ILE A 104 -17.18 6.38 2.78
CA ILE A 104 -16.43 5.56 1.83
C ILE A 104 -14.95 5.96 1.80
N VAL A 105 -14.65 7.25 1.70
CA VAL A 105 -13.26 7.76 1.75
C VAL A 105 -12.57 7.36 3.04
N GLY A 106 -13.24 7.51 4.19
CA GLY A 106 -12.69 7.09 5.49
C GLY A 106 -12.39 5.60 5.57
N ARG A 107 -13.23 4.74 4.96
CA ARG A 107 -12.97 3.30 4.89
C ARG A 107 -11.78 2.95 4.00
N LEU A 108 -11.62 3.62 2.86
CA LEU A 108 -10.46 3.44 1.98
C LEU A 108 -9.17 3.87 2.68
N GLN A 109 -9.17 5.02 3.36
CA GLN A 109 -8.02 5.52 4.11
C GLN A 109 -7.66 4.62 5.30
N ALA A 110 -8.64 4.19 6.08
CA ALA A 110 -8.41 3.27 7.21
C ALA A 110 -7.84 1.91 6.76
N ALA A 111 -8.14 1.50 5.53
CA ALA A 111 -7.61 0.28 4.93
C ALA A 111 -6.24 0.47 4.24
N GLY A 112 -5.67 1.68 4.24
CA GLY A 112 -4.40 1.97 3.56
C GLY A 112 -4.50 1.97 2.03
N TYR A 113 -5.70 2.13 1.47
CA TYR A 113 -5.89 2.10 0.02
C TYR A 113 -5.21 3.31 -0.64
N PRO A 114 -4.42 3.12 -1.73
CA PRO A 114 -3.62 4.17 -2.35
C PRO A 114 -4.48 5.11 -3.21
N ILE A 115 -5.19 6.01 -2.56
CA ILE A 115 -5.98 7.05 -3.23
C ILE A 115 -5.46 8.44 -2.84
N PHE A 116 -5.14 9.25 -3.86
CA PHE A 116 -4.62 10.60 -3.65
C PHE A 116 -5.74 11.59 -3.30
N TRP A 117 -5.45 12.50 -2.36
CA TRP A 117 -6.40 13.55 -1.96
C TRP A 117 -6.83 14.44 -3.14
N SER A 118 -5.92 14.73 -4.07
CA SER A 118 -6.24 15.49 -5.29
C SER A 118 -7.29 14.78 -6.14
N THR A 119 -7.17 13.47 -6.32
CA THR A 119 -8.15 12.65 -7.06
C THR A 119 -9.50 12.63 -6.35
N ILE A 120 -9.49 12.49 -5.02
CA ILE A 120 -10.69 12.52 -4.17
C ILE A 120 -11.44 13.84 -4.34
N LEU A 121 -10.73 14.98 -4.20
CA LEU A 121 -11.32 16.31 -4.35
C LEU A 121 -11.82 16.58 -5.77
N SER A 122 -11.04 16.20 -6.79
CA SER A 122 -11.43 16.37 -8.19
C SER A 122 -12.68 15.56 -8.53
N THR A 123 -12.81 14.35 -8.01
CA THR A 123 -13.98 13.51 -8.24
C THR A 123 -15.20 14.08 -7.52
N PHE A 124 -15.01 14.57 -6.30
CA PHE A 124 -16.07 15.23 -5.54
C PHE A 124 -16.66 16.43 -6.28
N THR A 125 -15.81 17.30 -6.81
CA THR A 125 -16.26 18.50 -7.54
C THR A 125 -16.92 18.17 -8.88
N GLN A 126 -16.50 17.10 -9.56
CA GLN A 126 -17.09 16.64 -10.82
C GLN A 126 -18.49 16.03 -10.65
N LEU A 127 -18.79 15.49 -9.47
CA LEU A 127 -20.05 14.81 -9.20
C LEU A 127 -21.10 15.71 -8.54
N LEU A 128 -20.69 16.87 -8.01
CA LEU A 128 -21.63 17.87 -7.54
C LEU A 128 -22.47 18.40 -8.73
N PRO A 129 -23.81 18.44 -8.60
CA PRO A 129 -24.69 19.03 -9.61
C PRO A 129 -24.52 20.56 -9.70
#